data_AF-A0AAV0VYN2-F1
#
_entry.id   AF-A0AAV0VYN2-F1
#
_cell.length_a   1.000
_cell.length_b   1.000
_cell.length_c   1.000
_cell.angle_alpha   90.00
_cell.angle_beta   90.00
_cell.angle_gamma   90.00
#
_symmetry.space_group_name_H-M   'P 1'
#
loop_
_entity.id
_entity.type
_entity.pdbx_description
1 polymer ?
#
loop_
_entity_poly.entity_id
_entity_poly.type
_entity_poly.pdbx_seq_one_letter_code
_entity_poly.pdbx_strand_id
1 'polypeptide(L)'
;MTSMLSFVLENVPSDWESVSTYNSSYVLFNVNVFSGEAANIKAMFNLTSLNINTIRRVQNPFQYGRFKLRQEMLNSNSVDTVFHIVHQSDLETALKYTCDYRRYKNGYSSDGENKHPRFYPNVQNAVFNRPASMINDSCVLVVSKISGDLKTQSDYYIQYVVDFK
;
A
#
# COMPACT_ATOMS: atom_id res chain seq x y z
N MET A 1 -29.39 -11.94 9.20
CA MET A 1 -28.44 -12.10 8.07
C MET A 1 -27.31 -11.11 8.32
N THR A 2 -26.12 -11.60 8.67
CA THR A 2 -24.93 -10.73 8.77
C THR A 2 -24.56 -10.26 7.36
N SER A 3 -24.32 -8.96 7.19
CA SER A 3 -23.90 -8.45 5.90
C SER A 3 -22.46 -8.92 5.60
N MET A 4 -22.11 -9.06 4.32
CA MET A 4 -20.73 -9.43 3.93
C MET A 4 -19.70 -8.44 4.49
N LEU A 5 -20.07 -7.15 4.60
CA LEU A 5 -19.23 -6.15 5.24
C LEU A 5 -19.04 -6.44 6.73
N SER A 6 -20.11 -6.77 7.46
CA SER A 6 -20.06 -7.13 8.88
C SER A 6 -19.11 -8.30 9.13
N PHE A 7 -19.20 -9.36 8.31
CA PHE A 7 -18.30 -10.50 8.39
C PHE A 7 -16.82 -10.11 8.18
N VAL A 8 -16.54 -9.27 7.18
CA VAL A 8 -15.15 -8.82 6.94
C VAL A 8 -14.65 -7.98 8.12
N LEU A 9 -15.46 -7.08 8.66
CA LEU A 9 -15.09 -6.22 9.79
C LEU A 9 -14.89 -6.99 11.11
N GLU A 10 -15.49 -8.16 11.27
CA GLU A 10 -15.22 -9.06 12.40
C GLU A 10 -13.86 -9.78 12.29
N ASN A 11 -13.24 -9.75 11.10
CA ASN A 11 -12.00 -10.49 10.78
C ASN A 11 -10.84 -9.58 10.36
N VAL A 12 -10.91 -8.27 10.64
CA VAL A 12 -9.78 -7.34 10.47
C VAL A 12 -8.83 -7.37 11.67
N PRO A 13 -7.59 -6.86 11.55
CA PRO A 13 -6.67 -6.75 12.67
C PRO A 13 -7.27 -5.96 13.85
N SER A 14 -6.98 -6.39 15.08
CA SER A 14 -7.55 -5.79 16.30
C SER A 14 -6.98 -4.40 16.62
N ASP A 15 -5.87 -4.03 16.00
CA ASP A 15 -5.22 -2.72 16.13
C ASP A 15 -5.79 -1.67 15.15
N TRP A 16 -6.73 -2.05 14.30
CA TRP A 16 -7.44 -1.12 13.42
C TRP A 16 -8.38 -0.20 14.22
N GLU A 17 -8.45 1.06 13.81
CA GLU A 17 -9.47 1.97 14.32
C GLU A 17 -10.86 1.45 13.97
N SER A 18 -11.79 1.57 14.93
CA SER A 18 -13.19 1.25 14.71
C SER A 18 -13.80 2.22 13.69
N VAL A 19 -14.32 1.67 12.60
CA VAL A 19 -15.04 2.42 11.57
C VAL A 19 -16.47 1.92 11.52
N SER A 20 -17.42 2.78 11.91
CA SER A 20 -18.85 2.42 11.94
C SER A 20 -19.46 2.27 10.54
N THR A 21 -18.92 2.97 9.54
CA THR A 21 -19.42 2.94 8.16
C THR A 21 -18.32 3.26 7.17
N TYR A 22 -18.18 2.41 6.15
CA TYR A 22 -17.29 2.63 5.02
C TYR A 22 -18.06 3.25 3.85
N ASN A 23 -17.88 4.56 3.64
CA ASN A 23 -18.41 5.27 2.45
C ASN A 23 -17.49 5.14 1.22
N SER A 24 -16.27 4.66 1.44
CA SER A 24 -15.21 4.42 0.47
C SER A 24 -14.62 3.02 0.70
N SER A 25 -13.88 2.48 -0.27
CA SER A 25 -13.24 1.16 -0.13
C SER A 25 -12.16 1.12 0.95
N TYR A 26 -11.68 2.28 1.39
CA TYR A 26 -10.64 2.43 2.41
C TYR A 26 -10.87 3.68 3.25
N VAL A 27 -10.23 3.73 4.42
CA VAL A 27 -10.08 4.92 5.27
C VAL A 27 -8.58 5.11 5.57
N LEU A 28 -8.15 6.36 5.71
CA LEU A 28 -6.77 6.71 6.07
C LEU A 28 -6.74 7.28 7.49
N PHE A 29 -5.83 6.75 8.32
CA PHE A 29 -5.59 7.24 9.67
C PHE A 29 -4.18 7.79 9.78
N ASN A 30 -4.04 9.00 10.33
CA ASN A 30 -2.72 9.57 10.58
C ASN A 30 -2.04 8.78 11.69
N VAL A 31 -0.86 8.24 11.41
CA VAL A 31 -0.05 7.55 12.41
C VAL A 31 0.60 8.60 13.31
N ASN A 32 0.48 8.42 14.63
CA ASN A 32 1.17 9.28 15.59
C ASN A 32 2.68 9.20 15.38
N VAL A 33 3.33 10.34 15.10
CA VAL A 33 4.76 10.42 14.76
C VAL A 33 5.70 9.93 15.85
N PHE A 34 5.22 9.83 17.10
CA PHE A 34 5.94 9.36 18.28
C PHE A 34 5.63 7.89 18.63
N SER A 35 4.79 7.21 17.85
CA SER A 35 4.45 5.80 18.11
C SER A 35 5.56 4.84 17.65
N GLY A 36 5.56 3.62 18.21
CA GLY A 36 6.41 2.54 17.72
C GLY A 36 6.12 2.16 16.26
N GLU A 37 4.86 2.26 15.84
CA GLU A 37 4.44 2.07 14.44
C GLU A 37 5.13 3.08 13.50
N ALA A 38 5.12 4.37 13.85
CA ALA A 38 5.85 5.39 13.08
C ALA A 38 7.35 5.14 13.08
N ALA A 39 7.94 4.75 14.21
CA ALA A 39 9.37 4.45 14.31
C ALA A 39 9.77 3.28 13.39
N ASN A 40 8.98 2.21 13.37
CA ASN A 40 9.21 1.05 12.51
C ASN A 40 9.12 1.42 11.02
N ILE A 41 8.15 2.24 10.64
CA ILE A 41 8.00 2.68 9.25
C ILE A 41 9.17 3.59 8.87
N LYS A 42 9.51 4.60 9.70
CA LYS A 42 10.66 5.49 9.45
C LYS A 42 11.97 4.72 9.29
N ALA A 43 12.17 3.65 10.06
CA ALA A 43 13.36 2.81 9.95
C ALA A 43 13.55 2.22 8.54
N MET A 44 12.47 1.93 7.82
CA MET A 44 12.52 1.43 6.43
C MET A 44 13.07 2.48 5.45
N PHE A 45 12.98 3.77 5.79
CA PHE A 45 13.39 4.91 4.96
C PHE A 45 14.74 5.50 5.37
N ASN A 46 15.41 4.97 6.40
CA ASN A 46 16.65 5.53 6.95
C ASN A 46 17.80 5.63 5.91
N LEU A 47 17.78 4.78 4.88
CA LEU A 47 18.79 4.81 3.80
C LEU A 47 18.42 5.75 2.64
N THR A 48 17.29 6.46 2.74
CA THR A 48 16.85 7.43 1.74
C THR A 48 17.14 8.85 2.20
N SER A 49 17.29 9.76 1.24
CA SER A 49 17.35 11.20 1.51
C SER A 49 15.97 11.84 1.71
N LEU A 50 14.89 11.04 1.74
CA LEU A 50 13.54 11.56 1.83
C LEU A 50 13.20 11.98 3.25
N ASN A 51 12.67 13.20 3.39
CA ASN A 51 12.14 13.66 4.67
C ASN A 51 10.66 13.27 4.77
N ILE A 52 10.34 12.32 5.64
CA ILE A 52 8.96 11.88 5.87
C ILE A 52 8.16 13.03 6.50
N ASN A 53 7.13 13.49 5.80
CA ASN A 53 6.21 14.50 6.28
C ASN A 53 5.04 13.86 7.04
N THR A 54 4.36 12.89 6.42
CA THR A 54 3.20 12.21 7.01
C THR A 54 3.24 10.71 6.74
N ILE A 55 2.76 9.94 7.72
CA ILE A 55 2.54 8.51 7.60
C ILE A 55 1.05 8.28 7.86
N ARG A 56 0.39 7.62 6.92
CA ARG A 56 -1.04 7.32 7.00
C ARG A 56 -1.24 5.82 6.87
N ARG A 57 -1.86 5.21 7.88
CA ARG A 57 -2.30 3.81 7.83
C ARG A 57 -3.52 3.71 6.93
N VAL A 58 -3.50 2.71 6.04
CA VAL A 58 -4.61 2.37 5.17
C VAL A 58 -5.43 1.28 5.85
N GLN A 59 -6.72 1.51 6.01
CA GLN A 59 -7.68 0.48 6.41
C GLN A 59 -8.61 0.18 5.25
N ASN A 60 -8.28 -0.85 4.46
CA ASN A 60 -9.11 -1.32 3.35
C ASN A 60 -9.56 -2.76 3.65
N PRO A 61 -10.76 -2.96 4.24
CA PRO A 61 -11.23 -4.29 4.65
C PRO A 61 -11.37 -5.24 3.46
N PHE A 62 -11.75 -4.74 2.28
CA PHE A 62 -11.92 -5.56 1.08
C PHE A 62 -10.58 -6.02 0.50
N GLN A 63 -9.57 -5.15 0.51
CA GLN A 63 -8.22 -5.53 0.09
C GLN A 63 -7.61 -6.52 1.08
N TYR A 64 -7.72 -6.24 2.38
CA TYR A 64 -7.22 -7.11 3.44
C TYR A 64 -7.86 -8.50 3.40
N GLY A 65 -9.19 -8.58 3.28
CA GLY A 65 -9.90 -9.85 3.18
C GLY A 65 -9.44 -10.70 1.98
N ARG A 66 -9.28 -10.09 0.79
CA ARG A 66 -8.76 -10.79 -0.39
C ARG A 66 -7.33 -11.29 -0.18
N PHE A 67 -6.49 -10.49 0.48
CA PHE A 67 -5.12 -10.85 0.82
C PHE A 67 -5.06 -12.04 1.78
N LYS A 68 -5.86 -12.02 2.86
CA LYS A 68 -5.94 -13.13 3.81
C LYS A 68 -6.48 -14.41 3.17
N LEU A 69 -7.56 -14.32 2.40
CA LEU A 69 -8.07 -15.47 1.64
C LEU A 69 -7.01 -16.07 0.72
N ARG A 70 -6.20 -15.21 0.09
CA ARG A 70 -5.12 -15.66 -0.79
C ARG A 70 -4.00 -16.37 -0.01
N GLN A 71 -3.65 -15.89 1.18
CA GLN A 71 -2.71 -16.57 2.09
C GLN A 71 -3.20 -17.97 2.46
N GLU A 72 -4.49 -18.11 2.81
CA GLU A 72 -5.11 -19.40 3.13
C GLU A 72 -5.09 -20.35 1.92
N MET A 73 -5.47 -19.86 0.73
CA MET A 73 -5.45 -20.66 -0.50
C MET A 73 -4.06 -21.16 -0.89
N LEU A 74 -3.02 -20.38 -0.58
CA LEU A 74 -1.62 -20.74 -0.85
C LEU A 74 -0.98 -21.50 0.31
N ASN A 75 -1.68 -21.65 1.44
CA ASN A 75 -1.16 -22.18 2.69
C ASN A 75 0.19 -21.50 3.08
N SER A 76 0.25 -20.17 2.96
CA SER A 76 1.46 -19.39 3.19
C SER A 76 1.20 -18.18 4.07
N ASN A 77 1.90 -18.14 5.21
CA ASN A 77 1.90 -16.99 6.12
C ASN A 77 3.10 -16.06 5.90
N SER A 78 3.99 -16.38 4.95
CA SER A 78 5.18 -15.57 4.67
C SER A 78 4.78 -14.30 3.91
N VAL A 79 5.19 -13.15 4.43
CA VAL A 79 4.87 -11.82 3.87
C VAL A 79 6.16 -11.00 3.78
N ASP A 80 6.42 -10.49 2.59
CA ASP A 80 7.46 -9.52 2.31
C ASP A 80 6.88 -8.10 2.41
N THR A 81 7.71 -7.14 2.81
CA THR A 81 7.38 -5.72 2.64
C THR A 81 7.99 -5.22 1.33
N VAL A 82 7.16 -4.63 0.47
CA VAL A 82 7.59 -4.03 -0.79
C VAL A 82 7.07 -2.59 -0.90
N PHE A 83 7.72 -1.81 -1.75
CA PHE A 83 7.47 -0.38 -1.90
C PHE A 83 7.01 -0.06 -3.32
N HIS A 84 6.01 0.79 -3.46
CA HIS A 84 5.52 1.29 -4.75
C HIS A 84 5.39 2.81 -4.70
N ILE A 85 5.93 3.51 -5.70
CA ILE A 85 5.78 4.97 -5.80
C ILE A 85 4.63 5.29 -6.74
N VAL A 86 3.69 6.07 -6.24
CA VAL A 86 2.53 6.55 -7.00
C VAL A 86 2.49 8.07 -6.99
N HIS A 87 2.04 8.66 -8.09
CA HIS A 87 1.76 10.09 -8.15
C HIS A 87 0.54 10.39 -7.26
N GLN A 88 0.51 11.53 -6.57
CA GLN A 88 -0.56 11.86 -5.61
C GLN A 88 -1.96 11.82 -6.23
N SER A 89 -2.11 12.25 -7.49
CA SER A 89 -3.39 12.19 -8.23
C SER A 89 -3.88 10.77 -8.55
N ASP A 90 -3.00 9.76 -8.50
CA ASP A 90 -3.34 8.35 -8.72
C ASP A 90 -3.44 7.57 -7.39
N LEU A 91 -3.23 8.23 -6.24
CA LEU A 91 -3.28 7.60 -4.92
C LEU A 91 -4.63 6.93 -4.66
N GLU A 92 -5.75 7.63 -4.90
CA GLU A 92 -7.09 7.07 -4.70
C GLU A 92 -7.29 5.80 -5.55
N THR A 93 -6.84 5.84 -6.81
CA THR A 93 -6.90 4.69 -7.71
C THR A 93 -6.08 3.52 -7.18
N ALA A 94 -4.86 3.78 -6.70
CA ALA A 94 -3.99 2.75 -6.15
C ALA A 94 -4.60 2.08 -4.92
N LEU A 95 -5.18 2.87 -4.01
CA LEU A 95 -5.80 2.38 -2.77
C LEU A 95 -7.11 1.63 -3.04
N LYS A 96 -7.90 2.06 -4.03
CA LYS A 96 -9.17 1.41 -4.39
C LYS A 96 -8.97 0.12 -5.17
N TYR A 97 -7.97 0.08 -6.05
CA TYR A 97 -7.78 -1.02 -7.01
C TYR A 97 -6.46 -1.78 -6.83
N THR A 98 -5.85 -1.74 -5.65
CA THR A 98 -4.62 -2.48 -5.33
C THR A 98 -3.52 -2.29 -6.37
N CYS A 99 -3.21 -1.03 -6.67
CA CYS A 99 -2.21 -0.65 -7.67
C CYS A 99 -2.48 -1.18 -9.09
N ASP A 100 -3.74 -1.25 -9.53
CA ASP A 100 -4.08 -1.57 -10.93
C ASP A 100 -3.58 -0.46 -11.88
N TYR A 101 -2.40 -0.67 -12.43
CA TYR A 101 -1.72 0.25 -13.35
C TYR A 101 -2.59 0.68 -14.54
N ARG A 102 -3.54 -0.17 -14.98
CA ARG A 102 -4.40 0.11 -16.13
C ARG A 102 -5.36 1.26 -15.86
N ARG A 103 -5.51 1.65 -14.59
CA ARG A 103 -6.40 2.72 -14.12
C ARG A 103 -5.66 4.01 -13.79
N TYR A 104 -4.33 4.00 -13.79
CA TYR A 104 -3.52 5.19 -13.51
C TYR A 104 -3.61 6.18 -14.67
N LYS A 105 -3.79 7.45 -14.35
CA LYS A 105 -3.82 8.55 -15.33
C LYS A 105 -2.44 9.12 -15.60
N ASN A 106 -1.56 9.09 -14.60
CA ASN A 106 -0.16 9.51 -14.67
C ASN A 106 0.78 8.30 -14.55
N GLY A 107 0.27 7.11 -14.89
CA GLY A 107 1.09 5.91 -15.03
C GLY A 107 2.15 6.19 -16.08
N TYR A 108 3.41 5.85 -15.78
CA TYR A 108 4.51 6.09 -16.70
C TYR A 108 4.26 5.42 -18.05
N SER A 109 3.93 6.25 -19.02
CA SER A 109 4.11 6.03 -20.45
C SER A 109 5.59 6.21 -20.77
N SER A 110 6.37 5.16 -20.56
CA SER A 110 7.42 4.86 -21.53
C SER A 110 6.83 3.79 -22.44
N ASP A 111 6.61 4.11 -23.71
CA ASP A 111 6.22 3.17 -24.75
C ASP A 111 7.16 1.95 -24.72
N GLY A 112 6.71 0.88 -24.08
CA GLY A 112 7.53 -0.29 -23.82
C GLY A 112 6.75 -1.36 -23.06
N GLU A 113 6.93 -2.60 -23.48
CA GLU A 113 6.28 -3.80 -22.95
C GLU A 113 6.46 -3.90 -21.42
N ASN A 114 5.39 -4.34 -20.72
CA ASN A 114 5.28 -4.50 -19.27
C ASN A 114 4.87 -3.25 -18.47
N LYS A 115 3.61 -2.83 -18.68
CA LYS A 115 2.92 -1.83 -17.88
C LYS A 115 2.65 -2.23 -16.41
N HIS A 116 3.23 -3.31 -15.89
CA HIS A 116 2.93 -3.78 -14.52
C HIS A 116 3.41 -2.80 -13.43
N PRO A 117 2.69 -2.67 -12.29
CA PRO A 117 3.17 -1.89 -11.17
C PRO A 117 4.51 -2.46 -10.70
N ARG A 118 5.52 -1.59 -10.59
CA ARG A 118 6.83 -1.97 -10.06
C ARG A 118 6.78 -1.92 -8.54
N PHE A 119 7.06 -3.07 -7.93
CA PHE A 119 7.24 -3.20 -6.50
C PHE A 119 8.72 -3.43 -6.21
N TYR A 120 9.27 -2.64 -5.30
CA TYR A 120 10.68 -2.68 -4.96
C TYR A 120 10.86 -3.33 -3.59
N PRO A 121 11.89 -4.19 -3.39
CA PRO A 121 12.14 -4.82 -2.09
C PRO A 121 12.69 -3.83 -1.04
N ASN A 122 13.17 -2.68 -1.48
CA ASN A 122 13.58 -1.58 -0.60
C ASN A 122 13.16 -0.24 -1.22
N VAL A 123 12.96 0.76 -0.38
CA VAL A 123 12.51 2.08 -0.84
C VAL A 123 13.58 2.86 -1.58
N GLN A 124 14.86 2.66 -1.27
CA GLN A 124 15.97 3.32 -1.95
C GLN A 124 15.96 3.02 -3.46
N ASN A 125 15.72 1.76 -3.84
CA ASN A 125 15.57 1.34 -5.22
C ASN A 125 14.34 1.98 -5.87
N ALA A 126 13.22 2.08 -5.14
CA ALA A 126 12.03 2.74 -5.65
C ALA A 126 12.31 4.21 -5.99
N VAL A 127 12.98 4.91 -5.08
CA VAL A 127 13.32 6.32 -5.18
C VAL A 127 14.34 6.59 -6.29
N PHE A 128 15.41 5.79 -6.36
CA PHE A 128 16.44 5.92 -7.39
C PHE A 128 15.89 5.77 -8.81
N ASN A 129 14.85 4.95 -8.98
CA ASN A 129 14.19 4.74 -10.27
C ASN A 129 13.09 5.78 -10.56
N ARG A 130 12.91 6.81 -9.72
CA ARG A 130 11.92 7.87 -9.91
C ARG A 130 12.64 9.15 -10.41
N PRO A 131 12.14 9.78 -11.49
CA PRO A 131 12.60 11.11 -11.90
C PRO A 131 12.48 12.12 -10.75
N ALA A 132 13.56 12.86 -10.47
CA ALA A 132 13.60 13.85 -9.40
C ALA A 132 12.49 14.91 -9.50
N SER A 133 12.12 15.29 -10.74
CA SER A 133 11.04 16.26 -11.00
C SER A 133 9.66 15.79 -10.55
N MET A 134 9.46 14.49 -10.31
CA MET A 134 8.17 13.92 -9.93
C MET A 134 8.12 13.49 -8.46
N ILE A 135 9.22 13.60 -7.73
CA ILE A 135 9.30 13.04 -6.37
C ILE A 135 8.42 13.83 -5.39
N ASN A 136 8.33 15.14 -5.58
CA ASN A 136 7.53 16.05 -4.74
C ASN A 136 6.01 15.81 -4.89
N ASP A 137 5.59 15.36 -6.08
CA ASP A 137 4.18 15.05 -6.38
C ASP A 137 3.87 13.55 -6.22
N SER A 138 4.74 12.82 -5.51
CA SER A 138 4.59 11.38 -5.29
C SER A 138 4.51 11.04 -3.81
N CYS A 139 3.94 9.87 -3.53
CA CYS A 139 3.99 9.22 -2.23
C CYS A 139 4.47 7.78 -2.40
N VAL A 140 5.04 7.21 -1.34
CA VAL A 140 5.44 5.81 -1.30
C VAL A 140 4.35 5.02 -0.59
N LEU A 141 3.90 3.96 -1.24
CA LEU A 141 3.06 2.94 -0.64
C LEU A 141 3.95 1.86 -0.03
N VAL A 142 3.71 1.54 1.25
CA VAL A 142 4.30 0.37 1.92
C VAL A 142 3.29 -0.76 1.84
N VAL A 143 3.69 -1.87 1.22
CA VAL A 143 2.79 -2.93 0.77
C VAL A 143 3.22 -4.26 1.36
N SER A 144 2.30 -4.93 2.05
CA SER A 144 2.43 -6.37 2.34
C SER A 144 2.25 -7.15 1.06
N LYS A 145 3.20 -8.01 0.73
CA LYS A 145 3.16 -8.92 -0.41
C LYS A 145 3.35 -10.34 0.10
N ILE A 146 2.53 -11.31 -0.30
CA ILE A 146 2.78 -12.71 0.03
C ILE A 146 4.14 -13.12 -0.58
N SER A 147 4.99 -13.86 0.14
CA SER A 147 6.32 -14.21 -0.39
C SER A 147 6.24 -15.18 -1.59
N GLY A 148 7.22 -15.12 -2.49
CA GLY A 148 7.30 -15.97 -3.69
C GLY A 148 6.88 -15.30 -5.01
N ASP A 149 6.78 -16.10 -6.07
CA ASP A 149 6.45 -15.68 -7.44
C ASP A 149 4.94 -15.55 -7.64
N LEU A 150 4.45 -14.32 -7.54
CA LEU A 150 3.02 -14.03 -7.46
C LEU A 150 2.53 -13.20 -8.64
N LYS A 151 1.24 -13.37 -8.97
CA LYS A 151 0.70 -13.02 -10.29
C LYS A 151 -0.53 -12.12 -10.23
N THR A 152 -1.09 -11.84 -9.05
CA THR A 152 -2.43 -11.24 -8.91
C THR A 152 -2.47 -10.10 -7.91
N GLN A 153 -3.47 -9.21 -8.03
CA GLN A 153 -3.67 -8.10 -7.09
C GLN A 153 -3.99 -8.58 -5.67
N SER A 154 -4.60 -9.76 -5.51
CA SER A 154 -4.91 -10.33 -4.19
C SER A 154 -3.66 -10.75 -3.42
N ASP A 155 -2.51 -10.80 -4.07
CA ASP A 155 -1.23 -11.11 -3.43
C ASP A 155 -0.67 -9.90 -2.65
N TYR A 156 -1.33 -8.74 -2.71
CA TYR A 156 -0.87 -7.47 -2.16
C TYR A 156 -1.91 -6.80 -1.26
N TYR A 157 -1.43 -6.20 -0.17
CA TYR A 157 -2.20 -5.35 0.73
C TYR A 157 -1.43 -4.06 1.02
N ILE A 158 -2.00 -2.90 0.71
CA ILE A 158 -1.35 -1.61 0.96
C ILE A 158 -1.59 -1.27 2.43
N GLN A 159 -0.51 -1.16 3.20
CA GLN A 159 -0.57 -0.91 4.64
C GLN A 159 -0.45 0.58 4.97
N TYR A 160 0.46 1.28 4.29
CA TYR A 160 0.75 2.68 4.59
C TYR A 160 0.92 3.51 3.33
N VAL A 161 0.54 4.78 3.44
CA VAL A 161 0.92 5.86 2.53
C VAL A 161 1.92 6.75 3.27
N VAL A 162 3.08 6.97 2.67
CA VAL A 162 4.13 7.83 3.21
C VAL A 162 4.34 8.98 2.25
N ASP A 163 4.12 10.19 2.74
CA ASP A 163 4.30 11.44 2.00
C ASP A 163 5.59 12.13 2.44
N PHE A 164 6.22 12.85 1.52
CA PHE A 164 7.50 13.52 1.74
C PHE A 164 7.39 15.02 1.47
N LYS A 165 8.36 15.78 1.97
CA LYS A 165 8.55 17.21 1.69
C LYS A 165 9.90 17.45 1.03
#